data_AF-A0A6A6YTX9-F1
#
_entry.id   AF-A0A6A6YTX9-F1
#
_cell.length_a   1.000
_cell.length_b   1.000
_cell.length_c   1.000
_cell.angle_alpha   90.00
_cell.angle_beta   90.00
_cell.angle_gamma   90.00
#
_symmetry.space_group_name_H-M   'P 1'
#
loop_
_entity.id
_entity.type
_entity.pdbx_description
1 polymer ?
#
loop_
_entity_poly.entity_id
_entity_poly.type
_entity_poly.pdbx_seq_one_letter_code
_entity_poly.pdbx_strand_id
1 'polypeptide(L)'
;MSSIFCCSQVGPYKSRFLNHESKFQEFVQWAAFPAASSVEEQKDVVLLLSELGYPYVVQVVRQVNYGPIESKRYFVVTKGKDGKEPFVEVTEDHLIQGNYEKLNS
;
A
#
# COMPACT_ATOMS: atom_id res chain seq x y z
N MET A 1 9.16 10.87 6.65
CA MET A 1 8.08 9.90 6.93
C MET A 1 6.79 10.64 7.24
N SER A 2 5.70 10.30 6.57
CA SER A 2 4.36 10.85 6.78
C SER A 2 3.40 9.74 7.24
N SER A 3 2.47 10.09 8.12
CA SER A 3 1.49 9.15 8.66
C SER A 3 0.73 8.43 7.54
N ILE A 4 0.64 7.10 7.60
CA ILE A 4 -0.06 6.29 6.58
C ILE A 4 -1.55 6.59 6.64
N PHE A 5 -2.13 6.64 7.84
CA PHE A 5 -3.52 6.97 8.08
C PHE A 5 -3.68 8.35 8.73
N CYS A 6 -4.85 8.97 8.53
CA CYS A 6 -5.19 10.25 9.17
C CYS A 6 -5.69 10.10 10.62
N CYS A 7 -6.06 8.89 11.03
CA CYS A 7 -6.68 8.61 12.33
C CYS A 7 -5.99 7.42 13.02
N SER A 8 -6.03 7.41 14.36
CA SER A 8 -5.48 6.32 15.18
C SER A 8 -6.28 5.02 15.09
N GLN A 9 -7.57 5.11 14.72
CA GLN A 9 -8.43 3.97 14.45
C GLN A 9 -8.95 4.09 13.02
N VAL A 10 -8.66 3.08 12.21
CA VAL A 10 -9.19 2.90 10.86
C VAL A 10 -10.06 1.65 10.83
N GLY A 11 -11.22 1.76 10.19
CA GLY A 11 -12.17 0.68 10.07
C GLY A 11 -12.80 0.66 8.68
N PRO A 12 -13.41 -0.47 8.29
CA PRO A 12 -14.06 -0.59 7.00
C PRO A 12 -15.27 0.36 6.91
N TYR A 13 -15.42 1.02 5.75
CA TYR A 13 -16.54 1.93 5.50
C TYR A 13 -17.90 1.20 5.38
N LYS A 14 -17.90 -0.03 4.88
CA LYS A 14 -19.11 -0.87 4.74
C LYS A 14 -18.93 -2.17 5.52
N SER A 15 -20.00 -2.67 6.12
CA SER A 15 -20.02 -3.96 6.82
C SER A 15 -20.05 -5.18 5.87
N ARG A 16 -19.54 -5.03 4.64
CA ARG A 16 -19.52 -6.09 3.62
C ARG A 16 -18.09 -6.55 3.43
N PHE A 17 -17.87 -7.85 3.55
CA PHE A 17 -16.59 -8.47 3.18
C PHE A 17 -16.35 -8.35 1.67
N LEU A 18 -15.20 -7.81 1.31
CA LEU A 18 -14.72 -7.73 -0.08
C LEU A 18 -13.89 -8.97 -0.43
N ASN A 19 -13.80 -9.32 -1.72
CA ASN A 19 -13.05 -10.50 -2.19
C ASN A 19 -11.57 -10.47 -1.80
N HIS A 20 -11.02 -9.27 -1.58
CA HIS A 20 -9.62 -9.05 -1.25
C HIS A 20 -9.42 -8.43 0.15
N GLU A 21 -10.44 -8.50 1.01
CA GLU A 21 -10.42 -7.96 2.36
C GLU A 21 -9.19 -8.42 3.16
N SER A 22 -8.79 -9.69 3.03
CA SER A 22 -7.63 -10.25 3.73
C SER A 22 -6.31 -9.55 3.39
N LYS A 23 -6.13 -9.12 2.13
CA LYS A 23 -4.95 -8.35 1.70
C LYS A 23 -4.92 -6.97 2.36
N PHE A 24 -6.08 -6.32 2.45
CA PHE A 24 -6.21 -5.03 3.13
C PHE A 24 -6.03 -5.17 4.65
N GLN A 25 -6.53 -6.25 5.26
CA GLN A 25 -6.32 -6.51 6.69
C GLN A 25 -4.84 -6.73 7.02
N GLU A 26 -4.10 -7.49 6.20
CA GLU A 26 -2.64 -7.67 6.33
C GLU A 26 -1.93 -6.32 6.30
N PHE A 27 -2.32 -5.45 5.36
CA PHE A 27 -1.78 -4.09 5.26
C PHE A 27 -2.13 -3.21 6.46
N VAL A 28 -3.39 -3.19 6.91
CA VAL A 28 -3.82 -2.37 8.06
C VAL A 28 -3.12 -2.82 9.34
N GLN A 29 -2.93 -4.14 9.53
CA GLN A 29 -2.18 -4.68 10.67
C GLN A 29 -0.71 -4.25 10.65
N TRP A 30 -0.06 -4.31 9.48
CA TRP A 30 1.30 -3.78 9.33
C TRP A 30 1.35 -2.26 9.55
N ALA A 31 0.44 -1.50 8.95
CA ALA A 31 0.45 -0.05 9.03
C ALA A 31 0.16 0.49 10.44
N ALA A 32 -0.32 -0.35 11.38
CA ALA A 32 -0.42 0.01 12.79
C ALA A 32 0.95 0.31 13.42
N PHE A 33 2.02 -0.36 12.96
CA PHE A 33 3.41 -0.07 13.32
C PHE A 33 4.29 -0.42 12.11
N PRO A 34 4.73 0.58 11.33
CA PRO A 34 5.37 1.81 11.83
C PRO A 34 4.51 3.08 11.91
N ALA A 35 3.22 3.05 11.53
CA ALA A 35 2.29 4.20 11.46
C ALA A 35 2.67 5.34 10.48
N ALA A 36 3.94 5.47 10.11
CA ALA A 36 4.43 6.41 9.12
C ALA A 36 5.36 5.69 8.13
N SER A 37 5.35 6.17 6.89
CA SER A 37 6.24 5.68 5.84
C SER A 37 6.72 6.84 4.99
N SER A 38 7.80 6.64 4.26
CA SER A 38 8.23 7.52 3.19
C SER A 38 8.73 6.65 2.05
N VAL A 39 8.53 7.12 0.82
CA VAL A 39 9.17 6.55 -0.36
C VAL A 39 10.67 6.53 -0.11
N GLU A 40 11.25 5.34 -0.05
CA GLU A 40 12.70 5.22 -0.09
C GLU A 40 13.15 5.51 -1.52
N GLU A 41 14.22 6.29 -1.68
CA GLU A 41 14.92 6.44 -2.97
C GLU A 41 15.67 5.14 -3.31
N GLN A 42 14.98 4.00 -3.30
CA GLN A 42 15.52 2.76 -3.81
C GLN A 42 15.58 2.87 -5.33
N LYS A 43 16.80 3.03 -5.85
CA LYS A 43 17.06 3.08 -7.30
C LYS A 43 16.60 1.83 -8.06
N ASP A 44 16.23 0.76 -7.35
CA ASP A 44 15.94 -0.56 -7.90
C ASP A 44 14.60 -1.16 -7.42
N VAL A 45 13.59 -0.32 -7.12
CA VAL A 45 12.23 -0.82 -6.81
C VAL A 45 11.70 -1.75 -7.93
N VAL A 46 12.02 -1.50 -9.19
CA VAL A 46 11.62 -2.37 -10.31
C VAL A 46 12.31 -3.74 -10.26
N LEU A 47 13.59 -3.78 -9.89
CA LEU A 47 14.28 -5.06 -9.67
C LEU A 47 13.65 -5.79 -8.48
N LEU A 48 13.37 -5.08 -7.39
CA LEU A 48 12.68 -5.63 -6.23
C LEU A 48 11.31 -6.24 -6.61
N LEU A 49 10.51 -5.51 -7.39
CA LEU A 49 9.21 -5.99 -7.89
C LEU A 49 9.35 -7.26 -8.74
N SER A 50 10.37 -7.30 -9.60
CA SER A 50 10.67 -8.44 -10.46
C SER A 50 11.12 -9.66 -9.65
N GLU A 51 12.00 -9.47 -8.66
CA GLU A 51 12.46 -10.52 -7.74
C GLU A 51 11.33 -11.09 -6.87
N LEU A 52 10.37 -10.24 -6.50
CA LEU A 52 9.19 -10.63 -5.72
C LEU A 52 8.08 -11.26 -6.59
N GLY A 53 8.26 -11.32 -7.92
CA GLY A 53 7.28 -11.90 -8.83
C GLY A 53 6.02 -11.05 -9.02
N TYR A 54 6.15 -9.72 -8.97
CA TYR A 54 5.06 -8.74 -9.13
C TYR A 54 3.89 -8.99 -8.17
N PRO A 55 4.12 -8.88 -6.85
CA PRO A 55 3.10 -9.13 -5.85
C PRO A 55 2.07 -7.99 -5.83
N TYR A 56 0.98 -8.12 -5.06
CA TYR A 56 -0.07 -7.10 -5.06
C TYR A 56 0.39 -5.76 -4.47
N VAL A 57 -0.29 -4.68 -4.90
CA VAL A 57 -0.08 -3.32 -4.38
C VAL A 57 -1.34 -2.83 -3.69
N VAL A 58 -1.18 -2.21 -2.53
CA VAL A 58 -2.25 -1.52 -1.82
C VAL A 58 -2.17 -0.03 -2.12
N GLN A 59 -3.27 0.52 -2.64
CA GLN A 59 -3.43 1.95 -2.83
C GLN A 59 -4.17 2.55 -1.63
N VAL A 60 -3.51 3.47 -0.92
CA VAL A 60 -4.12 4.25 0.15
C VAL A 60 -4.50 5.61 -0.42
N VAL A 61 -5.79 5.94 -0.31
CA VAL A 61 -6.35 7.20 -0.80
C VAL A 61 -6.88 8.00 0.37
N ARG A 62 -6.49 9.27 0.44
CA ARG A 62 -7.04 10.22 1.43
C ARG A 62 -8.06 11.13 0.75
N GLN A 63 -9.25 11.19 1.33
CA GLN A 63 -10.31 12.13 0.98
C GLN A 63 -10.90 12.68 2.26
N VAL A 64 -11.15 13.99 2.30
CA VAL A 64 -11.85 14.64 3.41
C VAL A 64 -13.27 14.96 2.96
N ASN A 65 -14.27 14.56 3.75
CA ASN A 65 -15.69 14.87 3.54
C ASN A 65 -16.24 14.52 2.14
N TYR A 66 -15.84 13.36 1.58
CA TYR A 66 -16.20 12.95 0.21
C TYR A 66 -15.75 13.93 -0.89
N GLY A 67 -14.78 14.79 -0.56
CA GLY A 67 -14.20 15.77 -1.47
C GLY A 67 -13.16 15.16 -2.43
N PRO A 68 -12.38 16.02 -3.11
CA PRO A 68 -11.33 15.57 -4.01
C PRO A 68 -10.30 14.69 -3.28
N ILE A 69 -9.61 13.86 -4.06
CA ILE A 69 -8.48 13.07 -3.56
C ILE A 69 -7.37 14.03 -3.14
N GLU A 70 -7.03 14.03 -1.85
CA GLU A 70 -5.95 14.84 -1.30
C GLU A 70 -4.60 14.16 -1.51
N SER A 71 -4.55 12.84 -1.38
CA SER A 71 -3.33 12.07 -1.60
C SER A 71 -3.61 10.64 -2.07
N LYS A 72 -2.66 10.11 -2.82
CA LYS A 72 -2.55 8.69 -3.17
C LYS A 72 -1.17 8.22 -2.76
N ARG A 73 -1.11 7.07 -2.11
CA ARG A 73 0.12 6.41 -1.70
C ARG A 73 0.02 4.93 -2.07
N TYR A 74 1.14 4.32 -2.41
CA TYR A 74 1.16 2.96 -2.94
C TYR A 74 2.14 2.11 -2.15
N PHE A 75 1.72 0.91 -1.79
CA PHE A 75 2.49 0.02 -0.94
C PHE A 75 2.54 -1.39 -1.53
N VAL A 76 3.74 -1.83 -1.87
CA VAL A 76 4.01 -3.16 -2.44
C VAL A 76 4.25 -4.12 -1.28
N VAL A 77 3.62 -5.30 -1.32
CA VAL A 77 3.91 -6.34 -0.34
C VAL A 77 5.25 -7.03 -0.66
N THR A 78 6.12 -7.16 0.32
CA THR A 78 7.50 -7.68 0.17
C THR A 78 7.66 -9.00 0.92
N LYS A 79 6.75 -9.95 0.68
CA LYS A 79 6.78 -11.28 1.31
C LYS A 79 8.13 -11.98 1.06
N GLY A 80 9.07 -11.81 1.99
CA GLY A 80 10.18 -12.74 2.17
C GLY A 80 11.63 -12.27 1.99
N LYS A 81 12.00 -10.97 2.09
CA LYS A 81 13.45 -10.62 2.10
C LYS A 81 14.12 -10.43 3.46
N ASP A 82 13.41 -10.03 4.54
CA ASP A 82 14.04 -10.00 5.88
C ASP A 82 13.06 -9.91 7.08
N GLY A 83 11.75 -10.09 6.87
CA GLY A 83 10.74 -10.10 7.93
C GLY A 83 10.54 -8.79 8.72
N LYS A 84 11.39 -7.76 8.49
CA LYS A 84 11.35 -6.49 9.21
C LYS A 84 10.34 -5.49 8.65
N GLU A 85 10.11 -5.50 7.33
CA GLU A 85 9.22 -4.56 6.65
C GLU A 85 8.41 -5.28 5.56
N PRO A 86 7.18 -5.76 5.86
CA PRO A 86 6.36 -6.53 4.91
C PRO A 86 5.71 -5.69 3.81
N PHE A 87 5.78 -4.36 3.90
CA PHE A 87 5.34 -3.47 2.84
C PHE A 87 6.34 -2.33 2.64
N VAL A 88 6.54 -1.94 1.39
CA VAL A 88 7.42 -0.84 0.98
C VAL A 88 6.60 0.19 0.20
N GLU A 89 6.75 1.47 0.55
CA GLU A 89 6.10 2.57 -0.15
C GLU A 89 6.79 2.84 -1.48
N VAL A 90 6.01 2.94 -2.56
CA VAL A 90 6.49 3.16 -3.93
C VAL A 90 5.74 4.31 -4.61
N THR A 91 6.29 4.80 -5.71
CA THR A 91 5.67 5.84 -6.55
C THR A 91 4.72 5.24 -7.59
N GLU A 92 3.88 6.09 -8.17
CA GLU A 92 3.00 5.71 -9.29
C GLU A 92 3.80 5.28 -10.53
N ASP A 93 4.95 5.90 -10.78
CA ASP A 93 5.82 5.53 -11.89
C ASP A 93 6.31 4.08 -11.78
N HIS A 94 6.59 3.58 -10.57
CA HIS A 94 6.96 2.18 -10.35
C HIS A 94 5.81 1.22 -10.66
N LEU A 95 4.56 1.60 -10.39
CA LEU A 95 3.38 0.82 -10.76
C LEU A 95 3.21 0.72 -12.28
N ILE A 96 3.41 1.84 -12.98
CA ILE A 96 3.32 1.91 -14.43
C ILE A 96 4.42 1.04 -15.06
N GLN A 97 5.65 1.14 -14.58
CA GLN A 97 6.77 0.33 -15.03
C GLN A 97 6.56 -1.17 -14.75
N GLY A 98 5.97 -1.51 -13.61
CA GLY A 98 5.57 -2.87 -13.24
C GLY A 98 4.30 -3.38 -13.94
N ASN A 99 3.68 -2.59 -14.81
CA ASN A 99 2.42 -2.90 -15.50
C ASN A 99 1.29 -3.37 -14.56
N TYR A 100 1.13 -2.67 -13.44
CA TYR A 100 0.08 -2.99 -12.47
C TYR A 100 -1.30 -2.53 -12.95
N GLU A 101 -2.29 -3.40 -12.78
CA GLU A 101 -3.68 -3.10 -13.10
C GLU A 101 -4.54 -3.00 -11.84
N LYS A 102 -5.51 -2.09 -11.88
CA LYS A 102 -6.48 -1.93 -10.79
C LYS A 102 -7.45 -3.11 -10.80
N LEU A 103 -7.51 -3.81 -9.66
CA LEU A 103 -8.51 -4.86 -9.44
C LEU A 103 -9.89 -4.23 -9.22
N ASN A 104 -10.81 -4.47 -10.15
CA ASN A 104 -12.23 -4.11 -10.02
C ASN A 104 -13.00 -5.37 -9.61
N SER A 105 -13.19 -5.60 -8.30
CA SER A 105 -13.95 -6.74 -7.78
C SER A 105 -14.83 -6.36 -6.59
#